data_AF-A0A7S1DWC4-F1
#
_entry.id   AF-A0A7S1DWC4-F1
#
_cell.length_a   1.000
_cell.length_b   1.000
_cell.length_c   1.000
_cell.angle_alpha   90.00
_cell.angle_beta   90.00
_cell.angle_gamma   90.00
#
_symmetry.space_group_name_H-M   'P 1'
#
loop_
_entity.id
_entity.type
_entity.pdbx_description
1 polymer ?
#
loop_
_entity_poly.entity_id
_entity_poly.type
_entity_poly.pdbx_seq_one_letter_code
_entity_poly.pdbx_strand_id
1 'polypeptide(L)'
;GGRWDVRVDPEAAPEALMPEACSLYLKSGCYMVREYATFRTAEVQWTLLLNRIEAVLNEYQPIIEGLQQTAERWLTRTLVPCFSAGAVLALALTAWLNVRVYTQFKRKARLCRRQGIASTFPHVLRHTPQDWFCAYLVPRLVGVQASNMYVVFWGSTVVIGGLLVALSSPQLWFMVLNKFSTEVVEAIVGFVLVYLLFDVGLAKIVMFSGSEQMVHPVAWSWYCVLMTVLNLGKGIVHAATRVAYMALSFVVHLGVMDRTLLPPGLEAYDPGFAAWMATLVFHHKYNNPLVHALLDPPG
;
A
#
# COMPACT_ATOMS: atom_id res chain seq x y z
N GLY A 1 -14.42 65.10 -11.03
CA GLY A 1 -15.53 66.07 -11.12
C GLY A 1 -15.30 67.23 -10.17
N GLY A 2 -14.48 68.20 -10.58
CA GLY A 2 -14.41 69.53 -9.96
C GLY A 2 -14.32 70.54 -11.09
N ARG A 3 -15.28 71.46 -11.19
CA ARG A 3 -15.28 72.54 -12.18
C ARG A 3 -14.16 73.52 -11.83
N TRP A 4 -13.25 73.74 -12.78
CA TRP A 4 -12.30 74.84 -12.75
C TRP A 4 -12.81 75.92 -13.71
N ASP A 5 -13.50 76.93 -13.18
CA ASP A 5 -13.78 78.17 -13.91
C ASP A 5 -12.50 79.01 -13.92
N VAL A 6 -11.62 78.75 -14.88
CA VAL A 6 -10.45 79.60 -15.16
C VAL A 6 -10.90 80.61 -16.21
N ARG A 7 -11.18 81.85 -15.78
CA ARG A 7 -11.30 82.99 -16.70
C ARG A 7 -9.90 83.31 -17.21
N VAL A 8 -9.65 83.03 -18.49
CA VAL A 8 -8.43 83.46 -19.18
C VAL A 8 -8.73 84.82 -19.80
N ASP A 9 -8.06 85.87 -19.32
CA ASP A 9 -8.05 87.19 -19.95
C ASP A 9 -7.39 87.07 -21.34
N PRO A 10 -8.07 87.42 -22.44
CA PRO A 10 -7.55 87.22 -23.79
C PRO A 10 -6.45 88.22 -24.20
N GLU A 11 -6.07 89.16 -23.33
CA GLU A 11 -5.08 90.21 -23.64
C GLU A 11 -3.77 90.12 -22.81
N ALA A 12 -3.60 89.06 -22.02
CA ALA A 12 -2.31 88.76 -21.39
C ALA A 12 -1.37 88.06 -22.40
N ALA A 13 -0.32 88.78 -22.80
CA ALA A 13 0.58 88.46 -23.91
C ALA A 13 1.12 87.00 -23.95
N PRO A 14 1.24 86.38 -25.15
CA PRO A 14 1.79 85.02 -25.34
C PRO A 14 3.27 84.88 -24.97
N GLU A 15 3.99 85.99 -24.81
CA GLU A 15 5.46 86.00 -24.69
C GLU A 15 5.96 85.57 -23.29
N ALA A 16 5.15 85.72 -22.24
CA ALA A 16 5.53 85.29 -20.89
C ALA A 16 5.35 83.79 -20.65
N LEU A 17 4.44 83.12 -21.38
CA LEU A 17 4.12 81.69 -21.22
C LEU A 17 4.90 80.77 -22.18
N MET A 18 5.47 81.33 -23.26
CA MET A 18 6.23 80.55 -24.24
C MET A 18 7.46 79.82 -23.66
N PRO A 19 8.31 80.46 -22.81
CA PRO A 19 9.50 79.80 -22.27
C PRO A 19 9.15 78.62 -21.35
N GLU A 20 8.11 78.77 -20.51
CA GLU A 20 7.64 77.71 -19.62
C GLU A 20 6.97 76.56 -20.38
N ALA A 21 6.14 76.87 -21.38
CA ALA A 21 5.51 75.86 -22.24
C ALA A 21 6.55 75.07 -23.05
N CYS A 22 7.55 75.74 -23.63
CA CYS A 22 8.66 75.08 -24.33
C CYS A 22 9.52 74.24 -23.38
N SER A 23 9.78 74.71 -22.15
CA SER A 23 10.48 73.94 -21.10
C SER A 23 9.71 72.67 -20.72
N LEU A 24 8.39 72.75 -20.56
CA LEU A 24 7.52 71.62 -20.25
C LEU A 24 7.45 70.61 -21.41
N TYR A 25 7.43 71.08 -22.66
CA TYR A 25 7.45 70.22 -23.85
C TYR A 25 8.80 69.50 -24.01
N LEU A 26 9.92 70.20 -23.77
CA LEU A 26 11.26 69.58 -23.81
C LEU A 26 11.45 68.59 -22.67
N LYS A 27 11.03 68.91 -21.44
CA LYS A 27 11.10 67.99 -20.30
C LYS A 27 10.23 66.75 -20.51
N SER A 28 9.02 66.90 -21.05
CA SER A 28 8.15 65.76 -21.35
C SER A 28 8.67 64.92 -22.52
N GLY A 29 9.26 65.53 -23.55
CA GLY A 29 9.99 64.82 -24.61
C GLY A 29 11.19 64.03 -24.08
N CYS A 30 12.03 64.63 -23.23
CA CYS A 30 13.15 63.94 -22.59
C CYS A 30 12.70 62.83 -21.64
N TYR A 31 11.57 63.00 -20.95
CA TYR A 31 10.99 61.96 -20.09
C TYR A 31 10.49 60.77 -20.93
N MET A 32 9.80 61.02 -22.05
CA MET A 32 9.37 59.96 -22.97
C MET A 32 10.54 59.24 -23.63
N VAL A 33 11.61 59.96 -24.03
CA VAL A 33 12.82 59.34 -24.58
C VAL A 33 13.56 58.53 -23.51
N ARG A 34 13.60 58.99 -22.27
CA ARG A 34 14.19 58.25 -21.14
C ARG A 34 13.39 57.00 -20.81
N GLU A 35 12.06 57.09 -20.74
CA GLU A 35 11.15 55.95 -20.50
C GLU A 35 11.22 54.93 -21.64
N TYR A 36 11.25 55.39 -22.90
CA TYR A 36 11.43 54.53 -24.08
C TYR A 36 12.82 53.88 -24.10
N ALA A 37 13.88 54.59 -23.70
CA ALA A 37 15.21 54.03 -23.55
C ALA A 37 15.27 52.99 -22.42
N THR A 38 14.62 53.24 -21.27
CA THR A 38 14.52 52.25 -20.19
C THR A 38 13.72 51.02 -20.58
N PHE A 39 12.63 51.19 -21.35
CA PHE A 39 11.84 50.08 -21.89
C PHE A 39 12.64 49.26 -22.90
N ARG A 40 13.36 49.90 -23.84
CA ARG A 40 14.29 49.21 -24.76
C ARG A 40 15.42 48.50 -24.02
N THR A 41 15.97 49.08 -22.97
CA THR A 41 17.00 48.39 -22.15
C THR A 41 16.41 47.22 -21.38
N ALA A 42 15.17 47.33 -20.89
CA ALA A 42 14.47 46.22 -20.22
C ALA A 42 14.13 45.10 -21.22
N GLU A 43 13.71 45.43 -22.44
CA GLU A 43 13.48 44.49 -23.53
C GLU A 43 14.77 43.76 -23.93
N VAL A 44 15.89 44.48 -24.05
CA VAL A 44 17.21 43.90 -24.33
C VAL A 44 17.69 43.01 -23.18
N GLN A 45 17.51 43.44 -21.92
CA GLN A 45 17.85 42.63 -20.74
C GLN A 45 16.97 41.38 -20.63
N TRP A 46 15.68 41.49 -20.95
CA TRP A 46 14.76 40.36 -20.98
C TRP A 46 15.12 39.36 -22.08
N THR A 47 15.47 39.85 -23.27
CA THR A 47 15.94 39.00 -24.38
C THR A 47 17.27 38.31 -24.03
N LEU A 48 18.20 39.01 -23.38
CA LEU A 48 19.46 38.42 -22.88
C LEU A 48 19.21 37.38 -21.78
N LEU A 49 18.23 37.61 -20.89
CA LEU A 49 17.84 36.66 -19.86
C LEU A 49 17.21 35.41 -20.48
N LEU A 50 16.31 35.56 -21.45
CA LEU A 50 15.71 34.45 -22.18
C LEU A 50 16.77 33.64 -22.95
N ASN A 51 17.69 34.30 -23.64
CA ASN A 51 18.80 33.62 -24.34
C ASN A 51 19.72 32.89 -23.36
N ARG A 52 19.93 33.41 -22.13
CA ARG A 52 20.68 32.70 -21.08
C ARG A 52 19.91 31.51 -20.52
N ILE A 53 18.61 31.64 -20.31
CA ILE A 53 17.75 30.53 -19.86
C ILE A 53 17.71 29.43 -20.93
N GLU A 54 17.58 29.80 -22.21
CA GLU A 54 17.60 28.86 -23.33
C GLU A 54 18.97 28.20 -23.48
N ALA A 55 20.08 28.94 -23.33
CA ALA A 55 21.42 28.36 -23.31
C ALA A 55 21.61 27.36 -22.16
N VAL A 56 21.11 27.70 -20.97
CA VAL A 56 21.14 26.80 -19.80
C VAL A 56 20.26 25.57 -20.03
N LEU A 57 19.05 25.73 -20.57
CA LEU A 57 18.18 24.60 -20.92
C LEU A 57 18.83 23.70 -21.98
N ASN A 58 19.45 24.27 -23.00
CA ASN A 58 20.18 23.53 -24.03
C ASN A 58 21.43 22.82 -23.47
N GLU A 59 22.11 23.41 -22.48
CA GLU A 59 23.24 22.78 -21.77
C GLU A 59 22.78 21.58 -20.91
N TYR A 60 21.61 21.68 -20.28
CA TYR A 60 21.01 20.59 -19.50
C TYR A 60 20.19 19.60 -20.33
N GLN A 61 19.81 19.94 -21.57
CA GLN A 61 19.09 19.08 -22.52
C GLN A 61 19.68 17.66 -22.63
N PRO A 62 21.01 17.46 -22.86
CA PRO A 62 21.58 16.11 -22.93
C PRO A 62 21.50 15.35 -21.60
N ILE A 63 21.52 16.05 -20.47
CA ILE A 63 21.37 15.44 -19.14
C ILE A 63 19.91 14.99 -18.94
N ILE A 64 18.95 15.84 -19.32
CA ILE A 64 17.51 15.52 -19.25
C ILE A 64 17.18 14.35 -20.17
N GLU A 65 17.65 14.37 -21.42
CA GLU A 65 17.47 13.28 -22.38
C GLU A 65 18.16 11.99 -21.91
N GLY A 66 19.36 12.09 -21.32
CA GLY A 66 20.06 10.97 -20.72
C GLY A 66 19.30 10.35 -19.53
N LEU A 67 18.74 11.19 -18.66
CA LEU A 67 17.89 10.76 -17.55
C LEU A 67 16.59 10.13 -18.05
N GLN A 68 15.97 10.69 -19.08
CA GLN A 68 14.75 10.14 -19.69
C GLN A 68 15.03 8.77 -20.32
N GLN A 69 16.11 8.63 -21.10
CA GLN A 69 16.51 7.33 -21.66
C GLN A 69 16.82 6.30 -20.56
N THR A 70 17.44 6.73 -19.47
CA THR A 70 17.73 5.84 -18.33
C THR A 70 16.44 5.42 -17.62
N ALA A 71 15.50 6.35 -17.42
CA ALA A 71 14.20 6.08 -16.83
C ALA A 71 13.35 5.15 -17.72
N GLU A 72 13.30 5.40 -19.02
CA GLU A 72 12.60 4.53 -19.99
C GLU A 72 13.21 3.13 -20.03
N ARG A 73 14.54 3.02 -20.02
CA ARG A 73 15.23 1.71 -19.94
C ARG A 73 14.90 0.98 -18.64
N TRP A 74 14.90 1.68 -17.50
CA TRP A 74 14.56 1.08 -16.21
C TRP A 74 13.09 0.65 -16.15
N LEU A 75 12.19 1.49 -16.64
CA LEU A 75 10.75 1.19 -16.72
C LEU A 75 10.50 -0.06 -17.58
N THR A 76 11.07 -0.11 -18.78
CA THR A 76 10.85 -1.21 -19.74
C THR A 76 11.56 -2.51 -19.36
N ARG A 77 12.78 -2.45 -18.79
CA ARG A 77 13.56 -3.65 -18.45
C ARG A 77 13.29 -4.21 -17.05
N THR A 78 12.88 -3.37 -16.11
CA THR A 78 12.75 -3.78 -14.70
C THR A 78 11.30 -3.69 -14.24
N LEU A 79 10.69 -2.51 -14.36
CA LEU A 79 9.36 -2.28 -13.77
C LEU A 79 8.27 -3.09 -14.50
N VAL A 80 8.18 -2.98 -15.83
CA VAL A 80 7.16 -3.70 -16.62
C VAL A 80 7.25 -5.22 -16.46
N PRO A 81 8.43 -5.87 -16.57
CA PRO A 81 8.54 -7.31 -16.37
C PRO A 81 8.21 -7.75 -14.94
N CYS A 82 8.62 -6.99 -13.92
CA CYS A 82 8.34 -7.32 -12.52
C CYS A 82 6.84 -7.23 -12.20
N PHE A 83 6.15 -6.19 -12.66
CA PHE A 83 4.70 -6.08 -12.48
C PHE A 83 3.93 -7.10 -13.31
N SER A 84 4.41 -7.44 -14.51
CA SER A 84 3.82 -8.49 -15.34
C SER A 84 3.96 -9.87 -14.66
N ALA A 85 5.15 -10.19 -14.15
CA ALA A 85 5.38 -11.41 -13.37
C ALA A 85 4.55 -11.42 -12.09
N GLY A 86 4.47 -10.29 -11.39
CA GLY A 86 3.61 -10.10 -10.22
C GLY A 86 2.13 -10.35 -10.53
N ALA A 87 1.64 -9.86 -11.67
CA ALA A 87 0.27 -10.08 -12.13
C ALA A 87 0.02 -11.57 -12.45
N VAL A 88 0.95 -12.25 -13.12
CA VAL A 88 0.84 -13.70 -13.39
C VAL A 88 0.78 -14.50 -12.08
N LEU A 89 1.64 -14.17 -11.10
CA LEU A 89 1.62 -14.82 -9.79
C LEU A 89 0.33 -14.51 -9.02
N ALA A 90 -0.17 -13.27 -9.09
CA ALA A 90 -1.44 -12.89 -8.48
C ALA A 90 -2.63 -13.61 -9.13
N LEU A 91 -2.63 -13.80 -10.45
CA LEU A 91 -3.62 -14.61 -11.17
C LEU A 91 -3.57 -16.07 -10.72
N ALA A 92 -2.37 -16.67 -10.66
CA ALA A 92 -2.19 -18.04 -10.20
C ALA A 92 -2.68 -18.23 -8.76
N LEU A 93 -2.36 -17.28 -7.86
CA LEU A 93 -2.84 -17.27 -6.49
C LEU A 93 -4.37 -17.17 -6.43
N THR A 94 -4.96 -16.26 -7.19
CA THR A 94 -6.42 -16.05 -7.25
C THR A 94 -7.13 -17.28 -7.80
N ALA A 95 -6.60 -17.91 -8.84
CA ALA A 95 -7.13 -19.15 -9.40
C ALA A 95 -7.06 -20.29 -8.37
N TRP A 96 -5.93 -20.46 -7.69
CA TRP A 96 -5.76 -21.45 -6.63
C TRP A 96 -6.74 -21.23 -5.47
N LEU A 97 -6.91 -19.97 -5.04
CA LEU A 97 -7.87 -19.62 -3.99
C LEU A 97 -9.30 -19.94 -4.40
N ASN A 98 -9.71 -19.66 -5.65
CA ASN A 98 -11.05 -20.00 -6.14
C ASN A 98 -11.29 -21.52 -6.14
N VAL A 99 -10.33 -22.31 -6.63
CA VAL A 99 -10.40 -23.78 -6.59
C VAL A 99 -10.52 -24.27 -5.15
N ARG A 100 -9.72 -23.70 -4.24
CA ARG A 100 -9.79 -24.03 -2.81
C ARG A 100 -11.14 -23.69 -2.20
N VAL A 101 -11.68 -22.49 -2.43
CA VAL A 101 -13.01 -22.08 -1.92
C VAL A 101 -14.09 -23.04 -2.42
N TYR A 102 -14.06 -23.40 -3.71
CA TYR A 102 -15.02 -24.31 -4.29
C TYR A 102 -14.93 -25.72 -3.68
N THR A 103 -13.73 -26.27 -3.51
CA THR A 103 -13.55 -27.59 -2.87
C THR A 103 -14.00 -27.59 -1.41
N GLN A 104 -13.72 -26.53 -0.66
CA GLN A 104 -14.16 -26.37 0.73
C GLN A 104 -15.68 -26.22 0.84
N PHE A 105 -16.29 -25.44 -0.05
CA PHE A 105 -17.74 -25.34 -0.15
C PHE A 105 -18.37 -26.72 -0.40
N LYS A 106 -17.88 -27.46 -1.39
CA LYS A 106 -18.37 -28.81 -1.70
C LYS A 106 -18.21 -29.77 -0.50
N ARG A 107 -17.09 -29.70 0.23
CA ARG A 107 -16.85 -30.51 1.43
C ARG A 107 -17.82 -30.15 2.56
N LYS A 108 -17.95 -28.88 2.91
CA LYS A 108 -18.81 -28.41 4.00
C LYS A 108 -20.30 -28.60 3.68
N ALA A 109 -20.71 -28.42 2.43
CA ALA A 109 -22.08 -28.73 1.97
C ALA A 109 -22.41 -30.23 2.12
N ARG A 110 -21.47 -31.13 1.80
CA ARG A 110 -21.66 -32.58 2.02
C ARG A 110 -21.75 -32.93 3.51
N LEU A 111 -20.94 -32.31 4.36
CA LEU A 111 -21.02 -32.51 5.82
C LEU A 111 -22.37 -32.05 6.37
N CYS A 112 -22.84 -30.87 5.96
CA CYS A 112 -24.18 -30.37 6.32
C CYS A 112 -25.29 -31.34 5.92
N ARG A 113 -25.20 -31.95 4.73
CA ARG A 113 -26.17 -32.98 4.29
C ARG A 113 -26.15 -34.23 5.16
N ARG A 114 -24.98 -34.67 5.63
CA ARG A 114 -24.83 -35.90 6.41
C ARG A 114 -25.17 -35.74 7.89
N GLN A 115 -24.77 -34.62 8.48
CA GLN A 115 -24.82 -34.42 9.93
C GLN A 115 -25.86 -33.38 10.34
N GLY A 116 -26.41 -32.63 9.39
CA GLY A 116 -27.21 -31.44 9.63
C GLY A 116 -26.35 -30.19 9.83
N ILE A 117 -26.97 -29.03 9.66
CA ILE A 117 -26.30 -27.73 9.80
C ILE A 117 -25.91 -27.43 11.26
N ALA A 118 -26.73 -27.85 12.23
CA ALA A 118 -26.51 -27.58 13.65
C ALA A 118 -25.30 -28.30 14.26
N SER A 119 -24.99 -29.51 13.77
CA SER A 119 -23.80 -30.25 14.19
C SER A 119 -22.53 -29.74 13.49
N THR A 120 -22.65 -29.27 12.25
CA THR A 120 -21.52 -28.76 11.47
C THR A 120 -21.11 -27.35 11.93
N PHE A 121 -22.08 -26.52 12.33
CA PHE A 121 -21.87 -25.12 12.70
C PHE A 121 -22.68 -24.70 13.94
N PRO A 122 -22.35 -25.25 15.12
CA PRO A 122 -23.15 -25.05 16.34
C PRO A 122 -23.19 -23.59 16.81
N HIS A 123 -22.15 -22.81 16.53
CA HIS A 123 -22.03 -21.42 16.98
C HIS A 123 -22.77 -20.42 16.07
N VAL A 124 -22.91 -20.74 14.78
CA VAL A 124 -23.45 -19.81 13.79
C VAL A 124 -24.97 -19.68 13.91
N LEU A 125 -25.67 -20.76 14.27
CA LEU A 125 -27.13 -20.79 14.39
C LEU A 125 -27.68 -20.11 15.65
N ARG A 126 -26.85 -19.89 16.67
CA ARG A 126 -27.32 -19.29 17.94
C ARG A 126 -27.55 -17.79 17.87
N HIS A 127 -26.96 -17.09 16.89
CA HIS A 127 -26.80 -15.64 16.97
C HIS A 127 -27.31 -14.85 15.76
N THR A 128 -27.88 -15.50 14.73
CA THR A 128 -28.28 -14.78 13.51
C THR A 128 -29.77 -15.00 13.18
N PRO A 129 -30.55 -13.92 12.96
CA PRO A 129 -31.85 -14.04 12.32
C PRO A 129 -31.62 -14.29 10.82
N GLN A 130 -31.37 -15.56 10.47
CA GLN A 130 -30.73 -15.96 9.22
C GLN A 130 -31.59 -15.79 7.97
N ASP A 131 -32.90 -16.00 8.04
CA ASP A 131 -33.69 -16.21 6.82
C ASP A 131 -33.79 -14.96 5.92
N TRP A 132 -33.97 -13.75 6.49
CA TRP A 132 -34.07 -12.51 5.70
C TRP A 132 -32.70 -12.02 5.21
N PHE A 133 -31.65 -12.21 6.02
CA PHE A 133 -30.28 -11.82 5.67
C PHE A 133 -29.73 -12.72 4.54
N CYS A 134 -30.04 -14.02 4.58
CA CYS A 134 -29.72 -14.96 3.50
C CYS A 134 -30.41 -14.58 2.18
N ALA A 135 -31.72 -14.27 2.22
CA ALA A 135 -32.48 -13.94 1.02
C ALA A 135 -31.95 -12.68 0.29
N TYR A 136 -31.46 -11.69 1.04
CA TYR A 136 -30.93 -10.45 0.47
C TYR A 136 -29.49 -10.60 -0.07
N LEU A 137 -28.64 -11.38 0.61
CA LEU A 137 -27.22 -11.49 0.27
C LEU A 137 -26.90 -12.55 -0.78
N VAL A 138 -27.66 -13.65 -0.86
CA VAL A 138 -27.37 -14.75 -1.81
C VAL A 138 -27.29 -14.27 -3.27
N PRO A 139 -28.22 -13.42 -3.78
CA PRO A 139 -28.11 -12.90 -5.15
C PRO A 139 -26.88 -12.00 -5.37
N ARG A 140 -26.37 -11.38 -4.31
CA ARG A 140 -25.23 -10.46 -4.36
C ARG A 140 -23.90 -11.13 -4.04
N LEU A 141 -23.90 -12.37 -3.57
CA LEU A 141 -22.71 -13.10 -3.13
C LEU A 141 -21.67 -13.24 -4.24
N VAL A 142 -22.11 -13.49 -5.48
CA VAL A 142 -21.22 -13.57 -6.64
C VAL A 142 -20.49 -12.25 -6.86
N GLY A 143 -21.21 -11.12 -6.72
CA GLY A 143 -20.63 -9.78 -6.81
C GLY A 143 -19.63 -9.49 -5.69
N VAL A 144 -19.96 -9.83 -4.44
CA VAL A 144 -19.06 -9.63 -3.30
C VAL A 144 -17.81 -10.53 -3.41
N GLN A 145 -17.97 -11.77 -3.86
CA GLN A 145 -16.85 -12.69 -4.07
C GLN A 145 -15.94 -12.19 -5.20
N ALA A 146 -16.53 -11.71 -6.29
CA ALA A 146 -15.78 -11.11 -7.40
C ALA A 146 -15.03 -9.84 -6.96
N SER A 147 -15.66 -8.95 -6.18
CA SER A 147 -15.00 -7.74 -5.68
C SER A 147 -13.85 -8.07 -4.73
N ASN A 148 -14.03 -9.04 -3.82
CA ASN A 148 -12.97 -9.43 -2.89
C ASN A 148 -11.79 -10.08 -3.63
N MET A 149 -12.07 -10.91 -4.65
CA MET A 149 -11.03 -11.50 -5.50
C MET A 149 -10.30 -10.46 -6.35
N TYR A 150 -10.99 -9.42 -6.83
CA TYR A 150 -10.36 -8.30 -7.52
C TYR A 150 -9.40 -7.53 -6.60
N VAL A 151 -9.79 -7.27 -5.34
CA VAL A 151 -8.91 -6.62 -4.36
C VAL A 151 -7.69 -7.48 -4.07
N VAL A 152 -7.83 -8.80 -3.91
CA VAL A 152 -6.69 -9.71 -3.74
C VAL A 152 -5.78 -9.70 -4.95
N PHE A 153 -6.35 -9.75 -6.16
CA PHE A 153 -5.57 -9.72 -7.38
C PHE A 153 -4.73 -8.44 -7.49
N TRP A 154 -5.34 -7.27 -7.30
CA TRP A 154 -4.63 -5.99 -7.36
C TRP A 154 -3.63 -5.82 -6.22
N GLY A 155 -4.05 -6.09 -4.99
CA GLY A 155 -3.18 -6.02 -3.82
C GLY A 155 -1.96 -6.93 -3.95
N SER A 156 -2.16 -8.17 -4.41
CA SER A 156 -1.07 -9.12 -4.65
C SER A 156 -0.18 -8.68 -5.81
N THR A 157 -0.74 -8.12 -6.90
CA THR A 157 0.05 -7.62 -8.02
C THR A 157 0.98 -6.48 -7.59
N VAL A 158 0.48 -5.54 -6.78
CA VAL A 158 1.27 -4.42 -6.26
C VAL A 158 2.34 -4.91 -5.29
N VAL A 159 1.98 -5.78 -4.34
CA VAL A 159 2.94 -6.29 -3.34
C VAL A 159 4.01 -7.17 -3.98
N ILE A 160 3.61 -8.16 -4.81
CA ILE A 160 4.55 -9.07 -5.46
C ILE A 160 5.38 -8.32 -6.50
N GLY A 161 4.75 -7.48 -7.32
CA GLY A 161 5.46 -6.64 -8.31
C GLY A 161 6.47 -5.71 -7.65
N GLY A 162 6.07 -5.02 -6.59
CA GLY A 162 6.96 -4.16 -5.80
C GLY A 162 8.11 -4.94 -5.16
N LEU A 163 7.84 -6.13 -4.62
CA LEU A 163 8.87 -7.01 -4.06
C LEU A 163 9.86 -7.48 -5.13
N LEU A 164 9.38 -7.85 -6.33
CA LEU A 164 10.23 -8.24 -7.46
C LEU A 164 11.09 -7.07 -7.96
N VAL A 165 10.53 -5.85 -8.01
CA VAL A 165 11.32 -4.64 -8.32
C VAL A 165 12.39 -4.40 -7.26
N ALA A 166 12.05 -4.54 -5.98
CA ALA A 166 13.02 -4.42 -4.89
C ALA A 166 14.13 -5.46 -5.02
N LEU A 167 13.78 -6.73 -5.27
CA LEU A 167 14.73 -7.85 -5.42
C LEU A 167 15.61 -7.74 -6.67
N SER A 168 15.08 -7.21 -7.77
CA SER A 168 15.79 -7.10 -9.05
C SER A 168 16.70 -5.87 -9.17
N SER A 169 16.60 -4.92 -8.24
CA SER A 169 17.42 -3.71 -8.25
C SER A 169 18.55 -3.79 -7.22
N PRO A 170 19.76 -4.24 -7.63
CA PRO A 170 20.91 -4.28 -6.73
C PRO A 170 21.28 -2.89 -6.18
N GLN A 171 20.97 -1.81 -6.91
CA GLN A 171 21.18 -0.43 -6.44
C GLN A 171 20.24 -0.06 -5.27
N LEU A 172 19.00 -0.54 -5.30
CA LEU A 172 18.05 -0.37 -4.19
C LEU A 172 18.51 -1.18 -2.98
N TRP A 173 19.00 -2.40 -3.18
CA TRP A 173 19.65 -3.17 -2.12
C TRP A 173 20.88 -2.47 -1.59
N PHE A 174 21.74 -1.92 -2.45
CA PHE A 174 22.88 -1.15 -2.01
C PHE A 174 22.47 0.10 -1.24
N MET A 175 21.42 0.83 -1.62
CA MET A 175 20.91 1.98 -0.85
C MET A 175 20.30 1.55 0.49
N VAL A 176 19.53 0.47 0.50
CA VAL A 176 18.92 -0.08 1.72
C VAL A 176 20.01 -0.62 2.65
N LEU A 177 20.98 -1.36 2.13
CA LEU A 177 22.13 -1.90 2.87
C LEU A 177 23.21 -0.85 3.18
N ASN A 178 23.26 0.29 2.48
CA ASN A 178 24.09 1.43 2.92
C ASN A 178 23.40 2.18 4.07
N LYS A 179 22.06 2.25 4.05
CA LYS A 179 21.30 2.94 5.10
C LYS A 179 21.11 2.08 6.35
N PHE A 180 20.92 0.77 6.19
CA PHE A 180 21.12 -0.19 7.26
C PHE A 180 22.62 -0.36 7.39
N SER A 181 23.27 0.45 8.25
CA SER A 181 24.72 0.37 8.42
C SER A 181 25.14 -1.09 8.59
N THR A 182 26.28 -1.46 8.05
CA THR A 182 26.89 -2.78 8.25
C THR A 182 26.88 -3.18 9.73
N GLU A 183 26.95 -2.20 10.63
CA GLU A 183 26.81 -2.33 12.07
C GLU A 183 25.47 -2.94 12.53
N VAL A 184 24.34 -2.59 11.89
CA VAL A 184 23.03 -3.17 12.23
C VAL A 184 22.97 -4.64 11.84
N VAL A 185 23.48 -4.98 10.65
CA VAL A 185 23.53 -6.37 10.18
C VAL A 185 24.47 -7.20 11.05
N GLU A 186 25.65 -6.67 11.35
CA GLU A 186 26.62 -7.28 12.27
C GLU A 186 26.04 -7.46 13.68
N ALA A 187 25.30 -6.46 14.19
CA ALA A 187 24.63 -6.55 15.48
C ALA A 187 23.54 -7.64 15.49
N ILE A 188 22.74 -7.76 14.43
CA ILE A 188 21.71 -8.80 14.30
C ILE A 188 22.36 -10.19 14.22
N VAL A 189 23.37 -10.35 13.36
CA VAL A 189 24.09 -11.64 13.19
C VAL A 189 24.80 -12.03 14.49
N GLY A 190 25.47 -11.07 15.15
CA GLY A 190 26.11 -11.25 16.45
C GLY A 190 25.09 -11.65 17.53
N PHE A 191 23.94 -10.97 17.60
CA PHE A 191 22.86 -11.33 18.52
C PHE A 191 22.34 -12.75 18.28
N VAL A 192 22.11 -13.15 17.02
CA VAL A 192 21.64 -14.49 16.67
C VAL A 192 22.67 -15.56 17.02
N LEU A 193 23.96 -15.33 16.75
CA LEU A 193 25.04 -16.25 17.09
C LEU A 193 25.18 -16.44 18.60
N VAL A 194 25.20 -15.34 19.36
CA VAL A 194 25.24 -15.37 20.83
C VAL A 194 24.01 -16.13 21.36
N TYR A 195 22.82 -15.80 20.85
CA TYR A 195 21.59 -16.50 21.24
C TYR A 195 21.68 -18.01 20.98
N LEU A 196 22.11 -18.44 19.79
CA LEU A 196 22.24 -19.86 19.45
C LEU A 196 23.28 -20.58 20.33
N LEU A 197 24.42 -19.96 20.60
CA LEU A 197 25.46 -20.53 21.46
C LEU A 197 24.95 -20.72 22.90
N PHE A 198 24.25 -19.74 23.46
CA PHE A 198 23.74 -19.81 24.83
C PHE A 198 22.49 -20.68 24.98
N ASP A 199 21.56 -20.64 24.03
CA ASP A 199 20.29 -21.39 24.07
C ASP A 199 20.47 -22.86 23.64
N VAL A 200 21.18 -23.11 22.53
CA VAL A 200 21.38 -24.47 22.03
C VAL A 200 22.58 -25.14 22.69
N GLY A 201 23.68 -24.42 22.88
CA GLY A 201 24.90 -24.98 23.47
C GLY A 201 24.79 -25.10 24.98
N LEU A 202 24.78 -23.97 25.68
CA LEU A 202 24.87 -23.92 27.14
C LEU A 202 23.64 -24.50 27.85
N ALA A 203 22.42 -24.15 27.39
CA ALA A 203 21.20 -24.67 27.99
C ALA A 203 21.11 -26.19 27.81
N LYS A 204 21.13 -26.69 26.57
CA LYS A 204 20.86 -28.11 26.32
C LYS A 204 21.99 -29.06 26.73
N ILE A 205 23.25 -28.65 26.61
CA ILE A 205 24.39 -29.55 26.87
C ILE A 205 24.77 -29.53 28.35
N VAL A 206 24.72 -28.36 28.99
CA VAL A 206 25.24 -28.18 30.36
C VAL A 206 24.15 -28.28 31.42
N MET A 207 22.93 -27.77 31.14
CA MET A 207 21.88 -27.70 32.17
C MET A 207 20.97 -28.93 32.20
N PHE A 208 20.83 -29.63 31.08
CA PHE A 208 19.98 -30.80 30.96
C PHE A 208 20.81 -32.06 30.72
N SER A 209 20.65 -33.05 31.61
CA SER A 209 21.10 -34.42 31.35
C SER A 209 20.20 -35.02 30.27
N GLY A 210 20.68 -36.01 29.52
CA GLY A 210 19.94 -36.70 28.45
C GLY A 210 18.59 -37.32 28.84
N SER A 211 18.20 -37.24 30.12
CA SER A 211 16.88 -37.58 30.66
C SER A 211 15.92 -36.39 30.82
N GLU A 212 16.21 -35.21 30.25
CA GLU A 212 15.47 -33.94 30.44
C GLU A 212 15.41 -33.46 31.91
N GLN A 213 16.13 -34.11 32.81
CA GLN A 213 16.21 -33.71 34.21
C GLN A 213 17.23 -32.60 34.39
N MET A 214 16.80 -31.57 35.13
CA MET A 214 17.56 -30.37 35.41
C MET A 214 18.65 -30.68 36.44
N VAL A 215 19.92 -30.61 36.03
CA VAL A 215 21.05 -31.08 36.86
C VAL A 215 21.47 -30.05 37.91
N HIS A 216 21.34 -28.75 37.59
CA HIS A 216 21.83 -27.67 38.44
C HIS A 216 20.82 -26.52 38.59
N PRO A 217 19.95 -26.54 39.62
CA PRO A 217 18.86 -25.58 39.74
C PRO A 217 19.31 -24.13 39.96
N VAL A 218 20.39 -23.93 40.71
CA VAL A 218 20.94 -22.59 40.97
C VAL A 218 21.56 -22.00 39.69
N ALA A 219 22.35 -22.80 38.95
CA ALA A 219 22.94 -22.37 37.68
C ALA A 219 21.86 -22.00 36.64
N TRP A 220 20.77 -22.78 36.59
CA TRP A 220 19.62 -22.48 35.75
C TRP A 220 18.95 -21.16 36.10
N SER A 221 18.78 -20.84 37.39
CA SER A 221 18.14 -19.58 37.80
C SER A 221 18.94 -18.35 37.34
N TRP A 222 20.27 -18.37 37.49
CA TRP A 222 21.15 -17.32 36.98
C TRP A 222 21.18 -17.25 35.46
N TYR A 223 21.13 -18.40 34.79
CA TYR A 223 20.98 -18.47 33.34
C TYR A 223 19.68 -17.81 32.87
N CYS A 224 18.54 -18.05 33.54
CA CYS A 224 17.28 -17.38 33.21
C CYS A 224 17.39 -15.85 33.34
N VAL A 225 18.05 -15.35 34.41
CA VAL A 225 18.29 -13.91 34.60
C VAL A 225 19.16 -13.36 33.45
N LEU A 226 20.27 -14.02 33.13
CA LEU A 226 21.16 -13.62 32.04
C LEU A 226 20.45 -13.62 30.68
N MET A 227 19.64 -14.65 30.42
CA MET A 227 18.87 -14.79 29.18
C MET A 227 17.66 -13.84 29.11
N THR A 228 17.31 -13.11 30.17
CA THR A 228 16.10 -12.26 30.16
C THR A 228 16.17 -11.19 29.08
N VAL A 229 17.32 -10.53 28.89
CA VAL A 229 17.52 -9.51 27.84
C VAL A 229 17.46 -10.13 26.45
N LEU A 230 18.10 -11.29 26.26
CA LEU A 230 18.08 -12.02 25.00
C LEU A 230 16.67 -12.53 24.66
N ASN A 231 15.92 -13.00 25.66
CA ASN A 231 14.54 -13.44 25.53
C ASN A 231 13.59 -12.27 25.24
N LEU A 232 13.85 -11.07 25.77
CA LEU A 232 13.11 -9.87 25.41
C LEU A 232 13.32 -9.54 23.92
N GLY A 233 14.57 -9.55 23.45
CA GLY A 233 14.90 -9.35 22.04
C GLY A 233 14.21 -10.39 21.14
N LYS A 234 14.28 -11.67 21.52
CA LYS A 234 13.54 -12.76 20.85
C LYS A 234 12.03 -12.51 20.84
N GLY A 235 11.47 -12.04 21.94
CA GLY A 235 10.05 -11.68 22.07
C GLY A 235 9.63 -10.59 21.09
N ILE A 236 10.46 -9.56 20.91
CA ILE A 236 10.25 -8.48 19.94
C ILE A 236 10.27 -9.02 18.50
N VAL A 237 11.26 -9.86 18.16
CA VAL A 237 11.36 -10.50 16.83
C VAL A 237 10.15 -11.41 16.58
N HIS A 238 9.71 -12.18 17.58
CA HIS A 238 8.50 -13.00 17.48
C HIS A 238 7.23 -12.16 17.32
N ALA A 239 7.12 -11.03 18.02
CA ALA A 239 6.00 -10.11 17.84
C ALA A 239 5.98 -9.53 16.42
N ALA A 240 7.13 -9.04 15.93
CA ALA A 240 7.27 -8.50 14.57
C ALA A 240 6.94 -9.55 13.50
N THR A 241 7.47 -10.76 13.62
CA THR A 241 7.19 -11.87 12.68
C THR A 241 5.73 -12.29 12.74
N ARG A 242 5.09 -12.27 13.91
CA ARG A 242 3.64 -12.53 14.05
C ARG A 242 2.81 -11.45 13.37
N VAL A 243 3.17 -10.17 13.51
CA VAL A 243 2.51 -9.06 12.82
C VAL A 243 2.65 -9.22 11.30
N ALA A 244 3.87 -9.48 10.81
CA ALA A 244 4.11 -9.70 9.39
C ALA A 244 3.33 -10.91 8.85
N TYR A 245 3.32 -12.02 9.59
CA TYR A 245 2.54 -13.21 9.24
C TYR A 245 1.03 -12.92 9.21
N MET A 246 0.51 -12.19 10.20
CA MET A 246 -0.91 -11.80 10.22
C MET A 246 -1.26 -10.90 9.04
N ALA A 247 -0.41 -9.91 8.72
CA ALA A 247 -0.62 -9.03 7.57
C ALA A 247 -0.61 -9.80 6.25
N LEU A 248 0.37 -10.69 6.04
CA LEU A 248 0.45 -11.54 4.85
C LEU A 248 -0.77 -12.48 4.76
N SER A 249 -1.13 -13.12 5.86
CA SER A 249 -2.33 -13.96 5.94
C SER A 249 -3.58 -13.15 5.61
N PHE A 250 -3.70 -11.92 6.12
CA PHE A 250 -4.84 -11.04 5.83
C PHE A 250 -4.94 -10.73 4.35
N VAL A 251 -3.84 -10.35 3.70
CA VAL A 251 -3.80 -10.06 2.25
C VAL A 251 -4.17 -11.28 1.41
N VAL A 252 -3.59 -12.44 1.71
CA VAL A 252 -3.85 -13.68 0.96
C VAL A 252 -5.28 -14.18 1.15
N HIS A 253 -5.88 -13.92 2.31
CA HIS A 253 -7.17 -14.48 2.69
C HIS A 253 -8.33 -13.49 2.62
N LEU A 254 -8.09 -12.21 2.33
CA LEU A 254 -9.12 -11.19 2.15
C LEU A 254 -10.16 -11.58 1.07
N GLY A 255 -9.70 -12.29 0.04
CA GLY A 255 -10.52 -12.75 -1.09
C GLY A 255 -11.41 -13.94 -0.78
N VAL A 256 -11.22 -14.56 0.38
CA VAL A 256 -11.69 -15.91 0.67
C VAL A 256 -12.75 -15.84 1.76
N MET A 257 -14.00 -16.13 1.39
CA MET A 257 -15.13 -16.07 2.35
C MET A 257 -15.35 -17.35 3.15
N ASP A 258 -14.64 -18.44 2.85
CA ASP A 258 -14.87 -19.75 3.49
C ASP A 258 -14.34 -19.85 4.93
N ARG A 259 -13.61 -18.83 5.37
CA ARG A 259 -13.01 -18.65 6.69
C ARG A 259 -13.13 -17.20 7.09
N THR A 260 -13.13 -16.97 8.40
CA THR A 260 -13.00 -15.63 8.95
C THR A 260 -11.56 -15.36 9.38
N LEU A 261 -11.19 -14.08 9.38
CA LEU A 261 -9.94 -13.58 9.99
C LEU A 261 -10.15 -13.19 11.46
N LEU A 262 -11.39 -13.21 11.93
CA LEU A 262 -11.75 -12.93 13.31
C LEU A 262 -11.55 -14.18 14.19
N PRO A 263 -11.28 -14.00 15.49
CA PRO A 263 -11.19 -15.12 16.42
C PRO A 263 -12.55 -15.84 16.58
N PRO A 264 -12.54 -17.11 17.03
CA PRO A 264 -13.75 -17.85 17.34
C PRO A 264 -14.67 -17.06 18.28
N GLY A 265 -15.95 -16.99 17.94
CA GLY A 265 -16.96 -16.20 18.67
C GLY A 265 -17.23 -14.81 18.08
N LEU A 266 -16.29 -14.24 17.32
CA LEU A 266 -16.52 -13.01 16.54
C LEU A 266 -16.77 -13.27 15.05
N GLU A 267 -16.74 -14.52 14.61
CA GLU A 267 -16.88 -14.92 13.21
C GLU A 267 -18.17 -14.40 12.55
N ALA A 268 -19.25 -14.25 13.34
CA ALA A 268 -20.53 -13.75 12.84
C ALA A 268 -20.50 -12.26 12.42
N TYR A 269 -19.51 -11.49 12.89
CA TYR A 269 -19.32 -10.09 12.52
C TYR A 269 -18.52 -9.91 11.23
N ASP A 270 -17.94 -10.99 10.68
CA ASP A 270 -17.27 -10.96 9.39
C ASP A 270 -18.33 -11.11 8.27
N PRO A 271 -18.59 -10.04 7.48
CA PRO A 271 -19.66 -10.06 6.50
C PRO A 271 -19.42 -11.06 5.36
N GLY A 272 -18.16 -11.31 5.00
CA GLY A 272 -17.82 -12.29 3.97
C GLY A 272 -18.12 -13.70 4.45
N PHE A 273 -17.65 -14.03 5.65
CA PHE A 273 -17.91 -15.33 6.25
C PHE A 273 -19.40 -15.56 6.54
N ALA A 274 -20.10 -14.56 7.07
CA ALA A 274 -21.54 -14.63 7.33
C ALA A 274 -22.35 -14.87 6.06
N ALA A 275 -22.02 -14.18 4.96
CA ALA A 275 -22.70 -14.36 3.68
C ALA A 275 -22.42 -15.74 3.06
N TRP A 276 -21.19 -16.25 3.20
CA TRP A 276 -20.83 -17.59 2.76
C TRP A 276 -21.55 -18.69 3.57
N MET A 277 -21.64 -18.53 4.89
CA MET A 277 -22.42 -19.39 5.78
C MET A 277 -23.91 -19.37 5.41
N ALA A 278 -24.48 -18.20 5.20
CA ALA A 278 -25.85 -18.01 4.73
C ALA A 278 -26.14 -18.79 3.43
N THR A 279 -25.19 -18.79 2.51
CA THR A 279 -25.30 -19.53 1.24
C THR A 279 -25.35 -21.04 1.46
N LEU A 280 -24.54 -21.57 2.38
CA LEU A 280 -24.62 -22.99 2.76
C LEU A 280 -25.96 -23.34 3.40
N VAL A 281 -26.48 -22.48 4.28
CA VAL A 281 -27.79 -22.68 4.93
C VAL A 281 -28.90 -22.70 3.88
N PHE A 282 -28.91 -21.73 2.98
CA PHE A 282 -29.86 -21.65 1.88
C PHE A 282 -29.78 -22.91 1.00
N HIS A 283 -28.57 -23.31 0.58
CA HIS A 283 -28.38 -24.49 -0.24
C HIS A 283 -28.79 -25.78 0.48
N HIS A 284 -28.62 -25.88 1.80
CA HIS A 284 -29.10 -27.02 2.56
C HIS A 284 -30.62 -27.03 2.71
N LYS A 285 -31.26 -25.87 2.92
CA LYS A 285 -32.71 -25.73 3.13
C LYS A 285 -33.50 -25.99 1.84
N TYR A 286 -33.06 -25.41 0.72
CA TYR A 286 -33.81 -25.43 -0.54
C TYR A 286 -33.30 -26.45 -1.57
N ASN A 287 -32.02 -26.85 -1.51
CA ASN A 287 -31.42 -27.83 -2.42
C ASN A 287 -31.01 -29.12 -1.68
N ASN A 288 -31.82 -29.55 -0.72
CA ASN A 288 -31.65 -30.86 -0.11
C ASN A 288 -32.16 -31.94 -1.07
N PRO A 289 -31.28 -32.79 -1.63
CA PRO A 289 -31.71 -33.84 -2.56
C PRO A 289 -32.67 -34.84 -1.90
N LEU A 290 -32.63 -35.01 -0.58
CA LEU A 290 -33.58 -35.86 0.14
C LEU A 290 -34.99 -35.26 0.13
N VAL A 291 -35.10 -33.92 0.25
CA VAL A 291 -36.40 -33.24 0.20
C VAL A 291 -36.96 -33.31 -1.21
N HIS A 292 -36.14 -33.03 -2.23
CA HIS A 292 -36.55 -33.18 -3.63
C HIS A 292 -36.92 -34.62 -3.96
N ALA A 293 -36.15 -35.62 -3.52
CA ALA A 293 -36.49 -37.03 -3.72
C ALA A 293 -37.76 -37.50 -2.99
N LEU A 294 -38.17 -36.81 -1.91
CA LEU A 294 -39.44 -37.07 -1.23
C LEU A 294 -40.61 -36.33 -1.89
N LEU A 295 -40.35 -35.17 -2.51
CA LEU A 295 -41.36 -34.33 -3.15
C LEU A 295 -41.61 -34.70 -4.62
N ASP A 296 -40.64 -35.31 -5.29
CA ASP A 296 -40.78 -35.89 -6.62
C ASP A 296 -41.17 -37.37 -6.46
N PRO A 297 -42.46 -37.74 -6.44
CA PRO A 297 -42.85 -39.14 -6.40
C PRO A 297 -42.30 -39.85 -7.64
N PRO A 298 -41.86 -41.11 -7.51
CA PRO A 298 -41.47 -41.91 -8.66
C PRO A 298 -42.69 -42.06 -9.57
N GLY A 299 -42.64 -41.43 -10.74
CA GLY A 299 -43.50 -41.71 -11.88
C GLY A 299 -43.06 -42.97 -12.60
#